data_AF-A0A522BG56-F1
#
_entry.id   AF-A0A522BG56-F1
#
_cell.length_a   1.000
_cell.length_b   1.000
_cell.length_c   1.000
_cell.angle_alpha   90.00
_cell.angle_beta   90.00
_cell.angle_gamma   90.00
#
_symmetry.space_group_name_H-M   'P 1'
#
loop_
_entity.id
_entity.type
_entity.pdbx_description
1 polymer ?
#
loop_
_entity_poly.entity_id
_entity_poly.type
_entity_poly.pdbx_seq_one_letter_code
_entity_poly.pdbx_strand_id
1 'polypeptide(L)'
;MAHSAAPQRIVRIRREYNQWVANQTLEDYALRFTAKRARQWSSWRVANTAIGSMSFLALEAIGGAITLNYGFTNAFWAILVAGCLIFATGLPISYYAAKYGVDMDLLTRGAGFGYIGSTITSLIYASFTFIFFALEAAIMAMALELCFGLPLSIG
;
A
#
# COMPACT_ATOMS: atom_id res chain seq x y z
N MET A 1 -25.15 17.88 58.20
CA MET A 1 -23.71 18.20 58.06
C MET A 1 -23.29 17.79 56.66
N ALA A 2 -23.01 18.75 55.78
CA ALA A 2 -22.57 18.49 54.40
C ALA A 2 -21.03 18.37 54.39
N HIS A 3 -20.51 17.23 53.94
CA HIS A 3 -19.08 17.06 53.71
C HIS A 3 -18.67 17.76 52.42
N SER A 4 -17.95 18.87 52.53
CA SER A 4 -17.29 19.54 51.41
C SER A 4 -16.17 18.64 50.85
N ALA A 5 -16.36 18.12 49.64
CA ALA A 5 -15.31 17.42 48.91
C ALA A 5 -14.19 18.39 48.54
N ALA A 6 -12.95 18.08 48.93
CA ALA A 6 -11.78 18.89 48.62
C ALA A 6 -11.57 18.98 47.09
N PRO A 7 -11.13 20.15 46.56
CA PRO A 7 -10.93 20.31 45.12
C PRO A 7 -9.81 19.41 44.63
N GLN A 8 -10.12 18.43 43.77
CA GLN A 8 -9.13 17.61 43.10
C GLN A 8 -8.30 18.47 42.14
N ARG A 9 -7.01 18.65 42.46
CA ARG A 9 -6.05 19.34 41.59
C ARG A 9 -5.67 18.40 40.44
N ILE A 10 -6.38 18.50 39.33
CA ILE A 10 -6.03 17.84 38.07
C ILE A 10 -4.76 18.49 37.54
N VAL A 11 -3.60 17.91 37.82
CA VAL A 11 -2.34 18.31 37.19
C VAL A 11 -2.39 17.82 35.75
N ARG A 12 -2.71 18.72 34.81
CA ARG A 12 -2.57 18.44 33.38
C ARG A 12 -1.08 18.28 33.10
N ILE A 13 -0.59 17.04 33.12
CA ILE A 13 0.70 16.72 32.50
C ILE A 13 0.51 16.96 31.02
N ARG A 14 0.85 18.18 30.58
CA ARG A 14 1.01 18.50 29.17
C ARG A 14 2.29 17.77 28.77
N ARG A 15 2.15 16.54 28.26
CA ARG A 15 3.25 15.88 27.55
C ARG A 15 3.57 16.80 26.38
N GLU A 16 4.67 17.54 26.48
CA GLU A 16 5.23 18.29 25.37
C GLU A 16 5.66 17.28 24.31
N TYR A 17 4.75 16.96 23.40
CA TYR A 17 5.09 16.35 22.14
C TYR A 17 5.79 17.45 21.33
N ASN A 18 7.08 17.25 21.05
CA ASN A 18 7.87 18.14 20.19
C ASN A 18 7.05 18.52 18.95
N GLN A 19 6.91 19.82 18.70
CA GLN A 19 6.14 20.41 17.59
C GLN A 19 6.70 20.07 16.18
N TRP A 20 7.75 19.26 16.11
CA TRP A 20 8.27 18.64 14.89
C TRP A 20 7.43 17.44 14.43
N VAL A 21 6.44 17.01 15.23
CA VAL A 21 5.43 16.04 14.82
C VAL A 21 4.31 16.80 14.11
N ALA A 22 4.26 16.62 12.79
CA ALA A 22 3.35 17.27 11.85
C ALA A 22 1.93 17.50 12.38
N ASN A 23 1.39 18.68 12.05
CA ASN A 23 0.01 19.10 12.30
C ASN A 23 -0.99 17.97 12.02
N GLN A 24 -1.68 17.54 13.09
CA GLN A 24 -2.57 16.37 13.16
C GLN A 24 -4.02 16.66 12.74
N THR A 25 -4.26 17.74 11.99
CA THR A 25 -5.58 18.39 11.82
C THR A 25 -6.19 18.33 10.42
N LEU A 26 -5.59 17.62 9.46
CA LEU A 26 -6.27 17.22 8.23
C LEU A 26 -6.63 15.74 8.31
N GLU A 27 -7.77 15.35 7.74
CA GLU A 27 -8.31 13.99 7.75
C GLU A 27 -7.37 13.02 7.01
N ASP A 28 -6.30 12.63 7.69
CA ASP A 28 -5.25 11.79 7.14
C ASP A 28 -5.60 10.32 7.36
N TYR A 29 -6.40 9.77 6.45
CA TYR A 29 -6.77 8.34 6.43
C TYR A 29 -5.63 7.44 5.93
N ALA A 30 -4.52 8.01 5.44
CA ALA A 30 -3.31 7.25 5.11
C ALA A 30 -2.47 6.95 6.37
N LEU A 31 -2.55 7.80 7.39
CA LEU A 31 -1.86 7.61 8.68
C LEU A 31 -2.77 7.20 9.85
N ARG A 32 -4.10 7.06 9.65
CA ARG A 32 -5.08 6.73 10.70
C ARG A 32 -6.10 5.69 10.27
N PHE A 33 -6.76 5.08 11.25
CA PHE A 33 -7.89 4.16 11.06
C PHE A 33 -8.96 4.76 10.15
N THR A 34 -9.41 4.02 9.14
CA THR A 34 -10.50 4.47 8.26
C THR A 34 -11.84 4.49 8.99
N ALA A 35 -12.37 5.67 9.28
CA ALA A 35 -13.66 5.84 9.94
C ALA A 35 -14.79 5.09 9.20
N LYS A 36 -15.71 4.45 9.93
CA LYS A 36 -16.81 3.67 9.34
C LYS A 36 -17.66 4.47 8.34
N ARG A 37 -17.76 5.79 8.53
CA ARG A 37 -18.50 6.72 7.66
C ARG A 37 -17.84 6.93 6.29
N ALA A 38 -16.53 6.69 6.15
CA ALA A 38 -15.82 6.80 4.88
C ALA A 38 -15.86 5.51 4.02
N ARG A 39 -16.38 4.39 4.57
CA ARG A 39 -16.51 3.10 3.87
C ARG A 39 -17.76 3.06 2.96
N GLN A 40 -17.79 3.94 1.96
CA GLN A 40 -18.95 4.16 1.09
C GLN A 40 -18.90 3.37 -0.23
N TRP A 41 -17.75 2.77 -0.57
CA TRP A 41 -17.52 2.11 -1.85
C TRP A 41 -17.93 0.64 -1.78
N SER A 42 -18.66 0.17 -2.80
CA SER A 42 -19.03 -1.25 -2.91
C SER A 42 -17.80 -2.10 -3.17
N SER A 43 -17.79 -3.34 -2.66
CA SER A 43 -16.68 -4.29 -2.86
C SER A 43 -16.33 -4.48 -4.33
N TRP A 44 -17.31 -4.42 -5.22
CA TRP A 44 -17.10 -4.52 -6.67
C TRP A 44 -16.30 -3.37 -7.25
N ARG A 45 -16.56 -2.12 -6.84
CA ARG A 45 -15.77 -0.97 -7.30
C ARG A 45 -14.34 -1.05 -6.78
N VAL A 46 -14.16 -1.42 -5.51
CA VAL A 46 -12.84 -1.60 -4.91
C VAL A 46 -12.06 -2.69 -5.64
N ALA A 47 -12.70 -3.82 -5.96
CA ALA A 47 -12.09 -4.90 -6.72
C ALA A 47 -11.67 -4.45 -8.13
N ASN A 48 -12.54 -3.73 -8.86
CA ASN A 48 -12.20 -3.22 -10.19
C ASN A 48 -11.05 -2.20 -10.16
N THR A 49 -11.00 -1.33 -9.16
CA THR A 49 -9.87 -0.41 -8.98
C THR A 49 -8.59 -1.19 -8.70
N ALA A 50 -8.63 -2.20 -7.83
CA ALA A 50 -7.47 -3.03 -7.54
C ALA A 50 -6.99 -3.80 -8.79
N ILE A 51 -7.90 -4.38 -9.57
CA ILE A 51 -7.57 -5.06 -10.84
C ILE A 51 -6.96 -4.07 -11.84
N GLY A 52 -7.56 -2.89 -12.00
CA GLY A 52 -7.01 -1.84 -12.86
C GLY A 52 -5.61 -1.40 -12.43
N SER A 53 -5.37 -1.29 -11.11
CA SER A 53 -4.05 -1.01 -10.55
C SER A 53 -3.06 -2.16 -10.69
N MET A 54 -3.49 -3.39 -11.01
CA MET A 54 -2.60 -4.53 -11.26
C MET A 54 -2.28 -4.73 -12.75
N SER A 55 -3.01 -4.05 -13.65
CA SER A 55 -2.79 -4.13 -15.10
C SER A 55 -1.55 -3.35 -15.53
N PHE A 56 -0.40 -4.01 -15.51
CA PHE A 56 0.91 -3.46 -15.86
C PHE A 56 1.52 -4.20 -17.06
N LEU A 57 1.99 -3.47 -18.08
CA LEU A 57 2.70 -4.03 -19.23
C LEU A 57 4.01 -4.70 -18.81
N ALA A 58 4.67 -4.20 -17.77
CA ALA A 58 5.86 -4.79 -17.20
C ALA A 58 5.60 -6.21 -16.69
N LEU A 59 4.45 -6.45 -16.03
CA LEU A 59 4.10 -7.80 -15.56
C LEU A 59 3.82 -8.75 -16.73
N GLU A 60 3.16 -8.26 -17.78
CA GLU A 60 2.94 -9.03 -19.01
C GLU A 60 4.28 -9.40 -19.68
N ALA A 61 5.20 -8.45 -19.80
CA ALA A 61 6.53 -8.67 -20.36
C ALA A 61 7.35 -9.67 -19.53
N ILE A 62 7.30 -9.58 -18.20
CA ILE A 62 7.97 -10.53 -17.30
C ILE A 62 7.34 -11.94 -17.43
N GLY A 63 6.00 -12.04 -17.49
CA GLY A 63 5.30 -13.30 -17.69
C GLY A 63 5.65 -13.97 -19.02
N GLY A 64 5.72 -13.18 -20.10
CA GLY A 64 6.19 -13.61 -21.40
C GLY A 64 7.65 -14.10 -21.36
N ALA A 65 8.54 -13.35 -20.70
CA ALA A 65 9.94 -13.74 -20.55
C ALA A 65 10.11 -15.07 -19.79
N ILE A 66 9.37 -15.29 -18.69
CA ILE A 66 9.41 -16.56 -17.95
C ILE A 66 8.93 -17.71 -18.85
N THR A 67 7.87 -17.49 -19.62
CA THR A 67 7.31 -18.49 -20.54
C THR A 67 8.31 -18.86 -21.64
N LEU A 68 9.02 -17.88 -22.21
CA LEU A 68 10.03 -18.11 -23.24
C LEU A 68 11.28 -18.82 -22.71
N ASN A 69 11.74 -18.47 -21.51
CA ASN A 69 12.97 -19.04 -20.95
C ASN A 69 12.78 -20.43 -20.33
N TYR A 70 11.64 -20.67 -19.67
CA TYR A 70 11.41 -21.90 -18.89
C TYR A 70 10.35 -22.83 -19.50
N GLY A 71 9.69 -22.41 -20.57
CA GLY A 71 8.62 -23.13 -21.23
C GLY A 71 7.26 -22.97 -20.53
N PHE A 72 6.18 -23.14 -21.31
CA PHE A 72 4.81 -22.93 -20.86
C PHE A 72 4.43 -23.77 -19.64
N THR A 73 4.71 -25.08 -19.65
CA THR A 73 4.31 -26.00 -18.58
C THR A 73 4.89 -25.59 -17.23
N ASN A 74 6.18 -25.23 -17.19
CA ASN A 74 6.85 -24.81 -15.97
C ASN A 74 6.36 -23.43 -15.52
N ALA A 75 6.26 -22.48 -16.45
CA ALA A 75 5.78 -21.13 -16.17
C ALA A 75 4.34 -21.14 -15.60
N PHE A 76 3.45 -21.94 -16.20
CA PHE A 76 2.06 -22.09 -15.78
C PHE A 76 1.95 -22.57 -14.33
N TRP A 77 2.62 -23.68 -13.99
CA TRP A 77 2.59 -24.21 -12.62
C TRP A 77 3.26 -23.27 -11.62
N ALA A 78 4.38 -22.63 -12.00
CA ALA A 78 5.06 -21.65 -11.14
C ALA A 78 4.15 -20.45 -10.81
N ILE A 79 3.49 -19.87 -11.83
CA ILE A 79 2.56 -18.74 -11.65
C ILE A 79 1.37 -19.16 -10.80
N LEU A 80 0.80 -20.35 -11.03
CA LEU A 80 -0.34 -20.86 -10.27
C LEU A 80 0.01 -21.06 -8.80
N VAL A 81 1.15 -21.72 -8.51
CA VAL A 81 1.60 -21.94 -7.14
C VAL A 81 1.92 -20.62 -6.43
N ALA A 82 2.65 -19.71 -7.09
CA ALA A 82 2.94 -18.39 -6.54
C ALA A 82 1.66 -17.59 -6.27
N GLY A 83 0.71 -17.60 -7.21
CA GLY A 83 -0.59 -16.96 -7.06
C GLY A 83 -1.40 -17.54 -5.89
N CYS A 84 -1.44 -18.87 -5.75
CA CYS A 84 -2.08 -19.52 -4.60
C CYS A 84 -1.43 -19.13 -3.27
N LEU A 85 -0.10 -19.04 -3.21
CA LEU A 85 0.62 -18.63 -2.01
C LEU A 85 0.33 -17.16 -1.65
N ILE A 86 0.38 -16.25 -2.62
CA ILE A 86 0.05 -14.84 -2.44
C ILE A 86 -1.41 -14.69 -1.99
N PHE A 87 -2.33 -15.43 -2.59
CA PHE A 87 -3.74 -15.40 -2.19
C PHE A 87 -3.94 -15.95 -0.78
N ALA A 88 -3.36 -17.09 -0.45
CA ALA A 88 -3.49 -17.72 0.87
C ALA A 88 -2.90 -16.87 2.00
N THR A 89 -1.82 -16.14 1.72
CA THR A 89 -1.18 -15.22 2.69
C THR A 89 -1.85 -13.85 2.72
N GLY A 90 -2.28 -13.33 1.57
CA GLY A 90 -2.92 -12.02 1.43
C GLY A 90 -4.37 -11.99 1.91
N LEU A 91 -5.12 -13.08 1.80
CA LEU A 91 -6.51 -13.18 2.25
C LEU A 91 -6.69 -12.91 3.75
N PRO A 92 -5.95 -13.55 4.69
CA PRO A 92 -6.08 -13.24 6.11
C PRO A 92 -5.65 -11.81 6.42
N ILE A 93 -4.56 -11.32 5.82
CA ILE A 93 -4.05 -9.96 6.04
C ILE A 93 -5.08 -8.93 5.60
N SER A 94 -5.60 -9.04 4.37
CA SER A 94 -6.60 -8.12 3.82
C SER A 94 -7.93 -8.18 4.57
N TYR A 95 -8.37 -9.36 5.01
CA TYR A 95 -9.57 -9.50 5.83
C TYR A 95 -9.46 -8.75 7.15
N TYR A 96 -8.36 -8.92 7.89
CA TYR A 96 -8.14 -8.21 9.14
C TYR A 96 -7.90 -6.72 8.94
N ALA A 97 -7.14 -6.32 7.92
CA ALA A 97 -6.96 -4.92 7.54
C ALA A 97 -8.30 -4.23 7.24
N ALA A 98 -9.18 -4.87 6.46
CA ALA A 98 -10.51 -4.32 6.15
C ALA A 98 -11.46 -4.29 7.37
N LYS A 99 -11.45 -5.35 8.19
CA LYS A 99 -12.26 -5.42 9.42
C LYS A 99 -11.88 -4.33 10.40
N TYR A 100 -10.58 -4.16 10.64
CA TYR A 100 -10.02 -3.18 11.57
C TYR A 100 -9.65 -1.85 10.91
N GLY A 101 -9.91 -1.63 9.62
CA GLY A 101 -9.62 -0.36 8.94
C GLY A 101 -8.18 0.12 9.10
N VAL A 102 -7.22 -0.80 9.09
CA VAL A 102 -5.80 -0.55 9.36
C VAL A 102 -5.05 -0.60 8.03
N ASP A 103 -4.18 0.39 7.79
CA ASP A 103 -3.27 0.41 6.63
C ASP A 103 -1.96 -0.32 6.93
N MET A 104 -1.19 -0.65 5.89
CA MET A 104 0.07 -1.39 5.98
C MET A 104 1.08 -0.73 6.95
N ASP A 105 1.16 0.61 6.95
CA ASP A 105 2.01 1.38 7.85
C ASP A 105 1.58 1.29 9.31
N LEU A 106 0.29 1.12 9.57
CA LEU A 106 -0.23 0.91 10.91
C LEU A 106 -0.04 -0.54 11.37
N LEU A 107 -0.09 -1.51 10.45
CA LEU A 107 0.25 -2.91 10.75
C LEU A 107 1.70 -3.05 11.17
N THR A 108 2.64 -2.37 10.50
CA THR A 108 4.07 -2.42 10.87
C THR A 108 4.35 -1.71 12.19
N ARG A 109 3.63 -0.61 12.49
CA ARG A 109 3.65 0.01 13.83
C ARG A 109 3.12 -0.94 14.91
N GLY A 110 1.99 -1.60 14.64
CA GLY A 110 1.34 -2.54 15.57
C GLY A 110 2.10 -3.85 15.77
N ALA A 111 2.91 -4.26 14.79
CA ALA A 111 3.75 -5.45 14.85
C ALA A 111 5.05 -5.29 15.66
N GLY A 112 5.27 -4.12 16.29
CA GLY A 112 6.40 -3.88 17.19
C GLY A 112 7.57 -3.10 16.59
N PHE A 113 7.51 -2.70 15.32
CA PHE A 113 8.56 -1.92 14.66
C PHE A 113 8.50 -0.40 14.94
N GLY A 114 7.42 0.08 15.57
CA GLY A 114 7.25 1.48 15.95
C GLY A 114 7.19 2.44 14.76
N TYR A 115 7.35 3.75 15.02
CA TYR A 115 7.25 4.79 13.98
C TYR A 115 8.37 4.71 12.94
N ILE A 116 9.61 4.46 13.37
CA ILE A 116 10.78 4.41 12.47
C ILE A 116 10.67 3.22 11.51
N GLY A 117 10.29 2.04 12.02
CA GLY A 117 10.14 0.88 11.17
C GLY A 117 9.00 1.03 10.16
N SER A 118 7.91 1.69 10.53
CA SER A 118 6.84 2.04 9.58
C SER A 118 7.31 2.97 8.47
N THR A 119 8.16 3.97 8.77
CA THR A 119 8.76 4.83 7.74
C THR A 119 9.69 4.06 6.80
N ILE A 120 10.48 3.11 7.33
CA ILE A 120 11.37 2.29 6.49
C ILE A 120 10.55 1.38 5.58
N THR A 121 9.52 0.71 6.10
CA THR A 121 8.67 -0.16 5.29
C THR A 121 7.90 0.61 4.23
N SER A 122 7.39 1.81 4.57
CA SER A 122 6.69 2.65 3.60
C SER A 122 7.64 3.19 2.53
N LEU A 123 8.89 3.51 2.88
CA LEU A 123 9.92 3.91 1.92
C LEU A 123 10.28 2.79 0.94
N ILE A 124 10.41 1.55 1.42
CA ILE A 124 10.63 0.37 0.56
C ILE A 124 9.46 0.22 -0.41
N TYR A 125 8.23 0.33 0.09
CA TYR A 125 7.03 0.24 -0.74
C TYR A 125 6.94 1.35 -1.78
N ALA A 126 7.20 2.61 -1.38
CA ALA A 126 7.22 3.75 -2.29
C ALA A 126 8.29 3.60 -3.38
N SER A 127 9.47 3.11 -3.01
CA SER A 127 10.57 2.86 -3.94
C SER A 127 10.21 1.79 -4.96
N PHE A 128 9.55 0.71 -4.52
CA PHE A 128 9.01 -0.30 -5.42
C PHE A 128 8.01 0.31 -6.42
N THR A 129 7.08 1.15 -5.97
CA THR A 129 6.15 1.85 -6.86
C THR A 129 6.87 2.72 -7.91
N PHE A 130 7.93 3.46 -7.52
CA PHE A 130 8.72 4.24 -8.47
C PHE A 130 9.45 3.38 -9.51
N ILE A 131 9.96 2.21 -9.11
CA ILE A 131 10.61 1.27 -10.03
C ILE A 131 9.62 0.78 -11.09
N PHE A 132 8.41 0.36 -10.70
CA PHE A 132 7.38 -0.09 -11.65
C PHE A 132 6.89 1.05 -12.53
N PHE A 133 6.73 2.25 -11.98
CA PHE A 133 6.39 3.43 -12.77
C PHE A 133 7.46 3.73 -13.83
N ALA A 134 8.74 3.66 -13.48
CA ALA A 134 9.84 3.86 -14.42
C ALA A 134 9.89 2.76 -15.50
N LEU A 135 9.62 1.50 -15.13
CA LEU A 135 9.55 0.38 -16.08
C LEU A 135 8.39 0.54 -17.05
N GLU A 136 7.21 0.91 -16.58
CA GLU A 136 6.06 1.20 -17.45
C GLU A 136 6.34 2.36 -18.40
N ALA A 137 6.94 3.44 -17.90
CA ALA A 137 7.34 4.57 -18.73
C ALA A 137 8.34 4.13 -19.82
N ALA A 138 9.32 3.30 -19.48
CA ALA A 138 10.30 2.79 -20.45
C ALA A 138 9.65 1.88 -21.51
N ILE A 139 8.73 1.00 -21.11
CA ILE A 139 7.98 0.15 -22.04
C ILE A 139 7.07 1.00 -22.94
N MET A 140 6.46 2.04 -22.39
CA MET A 140 5.61 2.96 -23.14
C MET A 140 6.40 3.80 -24.14
N ALA A 141 7.55 4.33 -23.75
CA ALA A 141 8.48 5.02 -24.64
C ALA A 141 8.90 4.11 -25.81
N MET A 142 9.23 2.85 -25.52
CA MET A 142 9.55 1.86 -26.55
C MET A 142 8.36 1.56 -27.46
N ALA A 143 7.15 1.46 -26.91
CA ALA A 143 5.94 1.27 -27.71
C ALA A 143 5.67 2.47 -28.64
N LEU A 144 5.88 3.70 -28.16
CA LEU A 144 5.76 4.93 -28.95
C LEU A 144 6.81 5.01 -30.06
N GLU A 145 8.06 4.61 -29.78
CA GLU A 145 9.12 4.51 -30.79
C GLU A 145 8.73 3.50 -31.88
N LEU A 146 8.25 2.31 -31.50
CA LEU A 146 7.88 1.26 -32.46
C LEU A 146 6.65 1.61 -33.29
N CYS A 147 5.66 2.29 -32.71
CA CYS A 147 4.40 2.60 -33.38
C CYS A 147 4.43 3.91 -34.18
N PHE A 148 5.15 4.92 -33.68
CA PHE A 148 5.13 6.28 -34.23
C PHE A 148 6.52 6.80 -34.63
N GLY A 149 7.59 6.03 -34.40
CA GLY A 149 8.97 6.45 -34.69
C GLY A 149 9.47 7.58 -33.81
N LEU A 150 8.81 7.84 -32.68
CA LEU A 150 9.21 8.90 -31.75
C LEU A 150 10.52 8.52 -31.05
N PRO A 151 11.49 9.44 -30.93
CA PRO A 151 12.73 9.15 -30.21
C PRO A 151 12.44 8.94 -28.72
N LEU A 152 13.10 7.95 -28.11
CA LEU A 152 12.99 7.56 -26.69
C LEU A 152 13.20 8.70 -25.68
N SER A 153 13.80 9.82 -26.08
CA SER A 153 13.98 10.98 -25.22
C SER A 153 12.73 11.86 -25.06
N ILE A 154 11.77 11.72 -25.98
CA ILE A 154 10.53 12.52 -26.04
C ILE A 154 9.30 11.65 -25.77
N GLY A 155 9.38 10.34 -26.05
CA GLY A 155 8.36 9.35 -25.70
C GLY A 155 8.50 8.86 -24.27
#